data_AF-A0A1V5MUR1-F1
#
_entry.id   AF-A0A1V5MUR1-F1
#
_cell.length_a   1.000
_cell.length_b   1.000
_cell.length_c   1.000
_cell.angle_alpha   90.00
_cell.angle_beta   90.00
_cell.angle_gamma   90.00
#
_symmetry.space_group_name_H-M   'P 1'
#
loop_
_entity.id
_entity.type
_entity.pdbx_description
1 polymer ?
#
loop_
_entity_poly.entity_id
_entity_poly.type
_entity_poly.pdbx_seq_one_letter_code
_entity_poly.pdbx_strand_id
1 'polypeptide(L)'
;MIIYTGQGEGTKAAKIEKQEGEFSPKEIWNNKTIGTGFNTPVLKDGLLFGISDKGNLFCLNAQTGQEAWTGTNPIDRFAEILDAGPVLMVLSSKSELIVFQPDSTKYIEIARYKVSETPVYAYPIISGNRLLVKDQESLTLWMIP
;
A
#
# COMPACT_ATOMS: atom_id res chain seq x y z
N MET A 1 5.83 -12.80 12.43
CA MET A 1 6.23 -12.82 11.01
C MET A 1 6.52 -11.40 10.62
N ILE A 2 7.64 -11.17 9.92
CA ILE A 2 8.00 -9.88 9.35
C ILE A 2 7.83 -10.02 7.83
N ILE A 3 7.05 -9.13 7.23
CA ILE A 3 6.97 -8.99 5.78
C ILE A 3 7.81 -7.79 5.38
N TYR A 4 8.65 -7.95 4.38
CA TYR A 4 9.50 -6.89 3.84
C TYR A 4 9.52 -6.96 2.32
N THR A 5 9.68 -5.81 1.69
CA THR A 5 9.59 -5.66 0.24
C THR A 5 10.51 -4.53 -0.20
N GLY A 6 10.89 -4.53 -1.48
CA GLY A 6 11.67 -3.46 -2.06
C GLY A 6 11.66 -3.51 -3.57
N GLN A 7 12.07 -2.39 -4.17
CA GLN A 7 12.09 -2.22 -5.62
C GLN A 7 13.00 -3.26 -6.26
N GLY A 8 12.46 -4.03 -7.21
CA GLY A 8 13.20 -5.11 -7.89
C GLY A 8 13.47 -6.37 -7.06
N GLU A 9 13.15 -6.39 -5.76
CA GLU A 9 13.47 -7.48 -4.83
C GLU A 9 12.30 -8.40 -4.52
N GLY A 10 11.09 -8.01 -4.95
CA GLY A 10 9.86 -8.70 -4.62
C GLY A 10 9.37 -8.41 -3.20
N THR A 11 8.57 -9.31 -2.65
CA THR A 11 8.02 -9.28 -1.29
C THR A 11 8.31 -10.61 -0.61
N LYS A 12 8.79 -10.57 0.63
CA LYS A 12 9.24 -11.75 1.37
C LYS A 12 8.65 -11.72 2.78
N ALA A 13 8.45 -12.91 3.36
CA ALA A 13 8.15 -13.05 4.77
C ALA A 13 9.20 -13.91 5.47
N ALA A 14 9.58 -13.48 6.67
CA ALA A 14 10.47 -14.24 7.54
C ALA A 14 9.92 -14.30 8.96
N LYS A 15 10.31 -15.34 9.69
CA LYS A 15 10.19 -15.41 11.14
C LYS A 15 11.58 -15.19 11.73
N ILE A 16 11.69 -14.28 12.69
CA ILE A 16 12.94 -14.12 13.45
C ILE A 16 12.94 -15.18 14.55
N GLU A 17 13.95 -16.04 14.56
CA GLU A 17 14.12 -17.10 15.54
C GLU A 17 15.42 -16.87 16.31
N LYS A 18 15.42 -17.19 17.61
CA LYS A 18 16.61 -17.13 18.45
C LYS A 18 17.20 -18.52 18.59
N GLN A 19 18.45 -18.71 18.19
CA GLN A 19 19.19 -19.96 18.35
C GLN A 19 20.57 -19.64 18.95
N GLU A 20 20.94 -20.36 20.02
CA GLU A 20 22.25 -20.21 20.69
C GLU A 20 22.61 -18.77 21.12
N GLY A 21 21.61 -17.93 21.37
CA GLY A 21 21.83 -16.53 21.77
C GLY A 21 21.74 -15.52 20.62
N GLU A 22 21.80 -15.97 19.37
CA GLU A 22 21.74 -15.13 18.17
C GLU A 22 20.34 -15.13 17.55
N PHE A 23 19.96 -14.02 16.91
CA PHE A 23 18.72 -13.91 16.14
C PHE A 23 19.00 -14.08 14.65
N SER A 24 18.28 -14.97 13.98
CA SER A 24 18.37 -15.16 12.53
C SER A 24 16.99 -15.20 11.87
N PRO A 25 16.87 -14.67 10.63
CA PRO A 25 15.63 -14.77 9.87
C PRO A 25 15.50 -16.16 9.22
N LYS A 26 14.35 -16.79 9.42
CA LYS A 26 13.91 -17.98 8.69
C LYS A 26 12.85 -17.58 7.68
N GLU A 27 13.15 -17.74 6.39
CA GLU A 27 12.18 -17.46 5.31
C GLU A 27 10.93 -18.34 5.46
N ILE A 28 9.76 -17.74 5.29
CA ILE A 28 8.45 -18.41 5.26
C ILE A 28 7.98 -18.54 3.82
N TRP A 29 8.04 -17.43 3.06
CA TRP A 29 7.69 -17.38 1.65
C TRP A 29 8.40 -16.21 0.95
N ASN A 30 8.47 -16.28 -0.38
CA ASN A 30 9.17 -15.31 -1.22
C ASN A 30 8.44 -15.13 -2.56
N ASN A 31 7.78 -13.98 -2.72
CA ASN A 31 7.22 -13.54 -3.98
C ASN A 31 8.26 -12.68 -4.72
N LYS A 32 8.85 -13.24 -5.79
CA LYS A 32 9.93 -12.57 -6.53
C LYS A 32 9.44 -11.55 -7.57
N THR A 33 8.12 -11.47 -7.82
CA THR A 33 7.57 -10.70 -8.95
C THR A 33 7.04 -9.33 -8.52
N ILE A 34 6.47 -9.23 -7.31
CA ILE A 34 5.82 -8.03 -6.82
C ILE A 34 6.64 -7.46 -5.66
N GLY A 35 7.34 -6.37 -5.92
CA GLY A 35 7.97 -5.52 -4.91
C GLY A 35 7.39 -4.12 -4.94
N THR A 36 7.44 -3.38 -3.83
CA THR A 36 7.04 -1.98 -3.79
C THR A 36 8.18 -1.03 -4.15
N GLY A 37 7.82 0.17 -4.62
CA GLY A 37 8.76 1.27 -4.80
C GLY A 37 8.79 2.17 -3.57
N PHE A 38 7.87 3.14 -3.54
CA PHE A 38 7.85 4.23 -2.56
C PHE A 38 6.61 4.18 -1.66
N ASN A 39 6.19 2.98 -1.24
CA ASN A 39 5.07 2.80 -0.32
C ASN A 39 5.29 1.62 0.62
N THR A 40 4.58 1.67 1.74
CA THR A 40 4.45 0.58 2.70
C THR A 40 3.11 -0.13 2.47
N PRO A 41 3.09 -1.41 2.06
CA PRO A 41 1.85 -2.16 1.92
C PRO A 41 1.04 -2.23 3.23
N VAL A 42 -0.28 -2.19 3.09
CA VAL A 42 -1.24 -2.35 4.19
C VAL A 42 -1.62 -3.82 4.32
N LEU A 43 -1.47 -4.36 5.53
CA LEU A 43 -1.99 -5.67 5.91
C LEU A 43 -3.41 -5.51 6.46
N LYS A 44 -4.39 -6.14 5.81
CA LYS A 44 -5.79 -6.12 6.24
C LYS A 44 -6.44 -7.49 5.99
N ASP A 45 -7.04 -8.07 7.03
CA ASP A 45 -7.79 -9.33 6.95
C ASP A 45 -7.03 -10.49 6.26
N GLY A 46 -5.71 -10.59 6.51
CA GLY A 46 -4.85 -11.63 5.93
C GLY A 46 -4.40 -11.35 4.48
N LEU A 47 -4.73 -10.19 3.93
CA LEU A 47 -4.34 -9.73 2.61
C LEU A 47 -3.36 -8.55 2.72
N LEU A 48 -2.40 -8.49 1.81
CA LEU A 48 -1.41 -7.43 1.74
C LEU A 48 -1.66 -6.60 0.47
N PHE A 49 -2.03 -5.33 0.64
CA PHE A 49 -2.32 -4.41 -0.45
C PHE A 49 -1.20 -3.38 -0.58
N GLY A 50 -0.78 -3.09 -1.80
CA GLY A 50 0.26 -2.09 -2.03
C GLY A 50 0.36 -1.67 -3.48
N ILE A 51 1.28 -0.76 -3.76
CA ILE A 51 1.58 -0.32 -5.12
C ILE A 51 2.93 -0.91 -5.53
N SER A 52 2.96 -1.67 -6.61
CA SER A 52 4.20 -2.28 -7.09
C SER A 52 5.18 -1.21 -7.60
N ASP A 53 6.44 -1.58 -7.77
CA ASP A 53 7.47 -0.73 -8.37
C ASP A 53 7.18 -0.32 -9.83
N LYS A 54 6.20 -0.96 -10.47
CA LYS A 54 5.61 -0.61 -11.77
C LYS A 54 4.38 0.31 -11.69
N GLY A 55 3.94 0.65 -10.48
CA GLY A 55 2.80 1.53 -10.22
C GLY A 55 1.44 0.85 -10.20
N ASN A 56 1.38 -0.49 -10.29
CA ASN A 56 0.12 -1.23 -10.24
C ASN A 56 -0.29 -1.50 -8.79
N LEU A 57 -1.56 -1.27 -8.46
CA LEU A 57 -2.16 -1.75 -7.22
C LEU A 57 -2.18 -3.28 -7.23
N PHE A 58 -1.81 -3.92 -6.14
CA PHE A 58 -1.81 -5.37 -6.01
C PHE A 58 -2.45 -5.81 -4.70
N CYS A 59 -2.81 -7.10 -4.64
CA CYS A 59 -3.20 -7.82 -3.45
C CYS A 59 -2.45 -9.15 -3.39
N LEU A 60 -1.75 -9.42 -2.30
CA LEU A 60 -1.15 -10.72 -1.99
C LEU A 60 -1.87 -11.38 -0.82
N ASN A 61 -1.90 -12.70 -0.78
CA ASN A 61 -2.18 -13.43 0.44
C ASN A 61 -0.98 -13.28 1.40
N ALA A 62 -1.19 -12.69 2.59
CA ALA A 62 -0.09 -12.40 3.51
C ALA A 62 0.52 -13.63 4.17
N GLN A 63 -0.20 -14.76 4.18
CA GLN A 63 0.27 -16.02 4.75
C GLN A 63 1.13 -16.81 3.77
N THR A 64 0.86 -16.72 2.47
CA THR A 64 1.52 -17.54 1.44
C THR A 64 2.39 -16.75 0.47
N GLY A 65 2.23 -15.42 0.41
CA GLY A 65 2.88 -14.56 -0.57
C GLY A 65 2.32 -14.67 -1.99
N GLN A 66 1.31 -15.52 -2.21
CA GLN A 66 0.70 -15.70 -3.53
C GLN A 66 -0.06 -14.44 -3.95
N GLU A 67 0.07 -14.09 -5.22
CA GLU A 67 -0.72 -13.03 -5.83
C GLU A 67 -2.20 -13.44 -5.88
N ALA A 68 -3.05 -12.61 -5.27
CA ALA A 68 -4.49 -12.74 -5.40
C ALA A 68 -4.95 -12.02 -6.68
N TRP A 69 -4.46 -10.80 -6.89
CA TRP A 69 -4.60 -10.05 -8.13
C TRP A 69 -3.59 -8.90 -8.21
N THR A 70 -3.31 -8.46 -9.43
CA THR A 70 -2.63 -7.19 -9.74
C THR A 70 -3.45 -6.41 -10.76
N GLY A 71 -3.69 -5.14 -10.48
CA GLY A 71 -4.37 -4.24 -11.41
C GLY A 71 -3.58 -4.06 -12.70
N THR A 72 -4.29 -3.95 -13.83
CA THR A 72 -3.67 -3.78 -15.15
C THR A 72 -3.44 -2.32 -15.54
N ASN A 73 -3.98 -1.39 -14.77
CA ASN A 73 -3.88 0.05 -15.01
C ASN A 73 -2.97 0.65 -13.92
N PRO A 74 -1.72 1.03 -14.24
CA PRO A 74 -0.83 1.66 -13.29
C PRO A 74 -1.45 2.96 -12.75
N ILE A 75 -1.47 3.11 -11.42
CA ILE A 75 -1.87 4.34 -10.74
C ILE A 75 -0.73 5.35 -10.88
N ASP A 76 0.38 5.03 -10.20
CA ASP A 76 1.58 5.85 -10.10
C ASP A 76 2.67 5.04 -9.36
N ARG A 77 3.95 5.30 -9.61
CA ARG A 77 5.06 4.70 -8.84
C ARG A 77 5.28 5.42 -7.51
N PHE A 78 4.89 6.69 -7.44
CA PHE A 78 4.91 7.51 -6.24
C PHE A 78 3.48 7.63 -5.73
N ALA A 79 3.08 6.71 -4.86
CA ALA A 79 1.74 6.70 -4.29
C ALA A 79 1.80 6.07 -2.92
N GLU A 80 1.01 6.58 -1.98
CA GLU A 80 0.91 6.03 -0.63
C GLU A 80 -0.41 5.29 -0.46
N ILE A 81 -0.40 4.22 0.34
CA ILE A 81 -1.59 3.44 0.68
C ILE A 81 -1.81 3.46 2.19
N LEU A 82 -3.08 3.54 2.61
CA LEU A 82 -3.44 3.52 4.02
C LEU A 82 -4.80 2.84 4.25
N ASP A 83 -4.96 2.31 5.47
CA ASP A 83 -6.21 1.75 5.97
C ASP A 83 -7.10 2.85 6.55
N ALA A 84 -8.32 2.98 6.02
CA ALA A 84 -9.32 3.95 6.48
C ALA A 84 -10.52 3.26 7.16
N GLY A 85 -10.38 2.01 7.61
CA GLY A 85 -11.43 1.25 8.28
C GLY A 85 -12.15 0.32 7.30
N PRO A 86 -13.37 0.63 6.81
CA PRO A 86 -14.07 -0.24 5.87
C PRO A 86 -13.48 -0.21 4.44
N VAL A 87 -12.60 0.75 4.15
CA VAL A 87 -12.02 0.98 2.82
C VAL A 87 -10.52 1.21 2.93
N LEU A 88 -9.81 1.01 1.83
CA LEU A 88 -8.43 1.41 1.66
C LEU A 88 -8.36 2.67 0.79
N MET A 89 -7.34 3.49 1.01
CA MET A 89 -7.09 4.69 0.22
C MET A 89 -5.71 4.65 -0.40
N VAL A 90 -5.60 5.10 -1.65
CA VAL A 90 -4.33 5.40 -2.32
C VAL A 90 -4.26 6.88 -2.64
N LEU A 91 -3.17 7.54 -2.27
CA LEU A 91 -2.89 8.91 -2.68
C LEU A 91 -1.69 8.93 -3.63
N SER A 92 -1.93 9.26 -4.89
CA SER A 92 -0.88 9.30 -5.91
C SER A 92 -0.18 10.66 -5.98
N SER A 93 1.01 10.69 -6.58
CA SER A 93 1.73 11.95 -6.82
C SER A 93 1.07 12.86 -7.85
N LYS A 94 0.09 12.34 -8.58
CA LYS A 94 -0.83 13.10 -9.44
C LYS A 94 -1.97 13.77 -8.65
N SER A 95 -1.90 13.74 -7.31
CA SER A 95 -2.89 14.31 -6.38
C SER A 95 -4.28 13.68 -6.52
N GLU A 96 -4.34 12.41 -6.90
CA GLU A 96 -5.58 11.62 -6.90
C GLU A 96 -5.67 10.81 -5.62
N LEU A 97 -6.73 11.03 -4.84
CA LEU A 97 -7.14 10.17 -3.74
C LEU A 97 -8.14 9.14 -4.27
N ILE A 98 -7.73 7.88 -4.28
CA ILE A 98 -8.52 6.73 -4.75
C ILE A 98 -9.00 5.98 -3.52
N VAL A 99 -10.29 5.66 -3.46
CA VAL A 99 -10.92 4.90 -2.38
C VAL A 99 -11.44 3.59 -2.94
N PHE A 100 -11.08 2.46 -2.33
CA PHE A 100 -11.45 1.14 -2.84
C PHE A 100 -11.77 0.14 -1.73
N GLN A 101 -12.57 -0.88 -2.05
CA GLN A 101 -12.87 -1.96 -1.11
C GLN A 101 -11.69 -2.96 -1.05
N PRO A 102 -11.27 -3.38 0.16
CA PRO A 102 -10.35 -4.50 0.30
C PRO A 102 -11.07 -5.80 -0.08
N ASP A 103 -10.65 -6.42 -1.17
CA ASP A 103 -11.23 -7.67 -1.68
C ASP A 103 -10.13 -8.58 -2.24
N SER A 104 -10.24 -9.89 -1.99
CA SER A 104 -9.22 -10.87 -2.42
C SER A 104 -9.40 -11.32 -3.87
N THR A 105 -10.51 -11.00 -4.53
CA THR A 105 -10.84 -11.51 -5.86
C THR A 105 -10.57 -10.48 -6.95
N LYS A 106 -10.77 -9.19 -6.66
CA LYS A 106 -10.56 -8.11 -7.64
C LYS A 106 -10.41 -6.74 -6.98
N TYR A 107 -9.91 -5.79 -7.77
CA TYR A 107 -9.97 -4.37 -7.45
C TYR A 107 -11.41 -3.83 -7.59
N ILE A 108 -11.89 -3.10 -6.58
CA ILE A 108 -13.23 -2.48 -6.55
C ILE A 108 -13.11 -1.01 -6.12
N GLU A 109 -12.94 -0.11 -7.08
CA GLU A 109 -12.95 1.34 -6.84
C GLU A 109 -14.33 1.83 -6.41
N ILE A 110 -14.39 2.62 -5.35
CA ILE A 110 -15.62 3.24 -4.84
C ILE A 110 -15.69 4.71 -5.25
N ALA A 111 -14.57 5.41 -5.15
CA ALA A 111 -14.50 6.84 -5.44
C ALA A 111 -13.08 7.28 -5.78
N ARG A 112 -12.99 8.44 -6.43
CA ARG A 112 -11.75 9.10 -6.80
C ARG A 112 -11.91 10.61 -6.74
N TYR A 113 -10.94 11.28 -6.13
CA TYR A 113 -10.96 12.73 -5.92
C TYR A 113 -9.63 13.35 -6.33
N LYS A 114 -9.67 14.50 -6.99
CA LYS A 114 -8.50 15.37 -7.14
C LYS A 114 -8.38 16.23 -5.89
N VAL A 115 -7.31 16.05 -5.10
CA VAL A 115 -7.17 16.68 -3.78
C VAL A 115 -6.22 17.88 -3.73
N SER A 116 -5.51 18.14 -4.83
CA SER A 116 -4.67 19.33 -5.03
C SER A 116 -4.37 19.52 -6.51
N GLU A 117 -4.06 20.75 -6.92
CA GLU A 117 -3.54 21.08 -8.25
C GLU A 117 -2.03 20.83 -8.40
N THR A 118 -1.31 20.69 -7.28
CA THR A 118 0.15 20.40 -7.29
C THR A 118 0.45 18.98 -6.82
N PRO A 119 1.60 18.40 -7.21
CA PRO A 119 1.98 17.04 -6.82
C PRO A 119 1.99 16.78 -5.30
N VAL A 120 1.72 15.53 -4.92
CA VAL A 120 1.73 15.07 -3.52
C VAL A 120 2.77 13.96 -3.34
N TYR A 121 3.64 14.10 -2.34
CA TYR A 121 4.62 13.04 -1.99
C TYR A 121 4.59 12.67 -0.51
N ALA A 122 3.80 13.38 0.29
CA ALA A 122 3.67 13.08 1.71
C ALA A 122 2.56 12.06 1.94
N TYR A 123 2.75 11.21 2.95
CA TYR A 123 1.66 10.39 3.50
C TYR A 123 0.51 11.29 3.96
N PRO A 124 -0.74 11.00 3.56
CA PRO A 124 -1.89 11.71 4.12
C PRO A 124 -2.16 11.26 5.56
N ILE A 125 -2.77 12.13 6.35
CA ILE A 125 -3.17 11.82 7.74
C ILE A 125 -4.69 11.79 7.84
N ILE A 126 -5.25 10.70 8.36
CA ILE A 126 -6.69 10.58 8.65
C ILE A 126 -6.93 10.76 10.15
N SER A 127 -7.95 11.56 10.51
CA SER A 127 -8.41 11.74 11.89
C SER A 127 -9.93 11.90 11.92
N GLY A 128 -10.65 10.78 12.14
CA GLY A 128 -12.11 10.74 12.01
C GLY A 128 -12.51 10.97 10.55
N ASN A 129 -13.35 11.97 10.30
CA ASN A 129 -13.75 12.36 8.94
C ASN A 129 -12.85 13.45 8.32
N ARG A 130 -11.65 13.66 8.88
CA ARG A 130 -10.68 14.64 8.41
C ARG A 130 -9.51 13.96 7.71
N LEU A 131 -9.13 14.51 6.57
CA LEU A 131 -7.95 14.09 5.80
C LEU A 131 -7.03 15.30 5.60
N LEU A 132 -5.81 15.22 6.10
CA LEU A 132 -4.78 16.22 5.85
C LEU A 132 -3.90 15.77 4.68
N VAL A 133 -3.77 16.64 3.68
CA VAL A 133 -2.96 16.43 2.48
C VAL A 133 -1.92 17.53 2.38
N LYS A 134 -0.63 17.16 2.37
CA LYS A 134 0.48 18.07 2.08
C LYS A 134 0.88 17.89 0.61
N ASP A 135 0.62 18.90 -0.21
CA ASP A 135 1.10 18.96 -1.59
C ASP A 135 2.45 19.72 -1.66
N GLN A 136 2.86 20.26 -2.80
CA GLN A 136 4.10 21.03 -2.90
C GLN A 136 4.05 22.37 -2.15
N GLU A 137 2.88 23.00 -2.06
CA GLU A 137 2.74 24.41 -1.68
C GLU A 137 2.05 24.60 -0.32
N SER A 138 1.15 23.70 0.05
CA SER A 138 0.18 23.87 1.13
C SER A 138 -0.01 22.58 1.94
N LEU A 139 -0.61 22.73 3.12
CA LEU A 139 -1.21 21.64 3.90
C LEU A 139 -2.72 21.90 3.95
N THR A 140 -3.50 21.07 3.29
CA THR A 140 -4.95 21.25 3.15
C THR A 140 -5.72 20.24 4.00
N LEU A 141 -6.71 20.71 4.73
CA LEU A 141 -7.68 19.88 5.45
C LEU A 141 -8.91 19.62 4.56
N TRP A 142 -9.11 18.35 4.24
CA TRP A 142 -10.31 17.84 3.58
C TRP A 142 -11.27 17.24 4.61
N MET A 143 -12.58 17.45 4.39
CA MET A 143 -13.65 16.85 5.19
C MET A 143 -14.35 15.81 4.34
N ILE A 144 -14.41 14.57 4.84
CA ILE A 144 -15.18 13.49 4.24
C ILE A 144 -16.62 13.59 4.81
N PRO A 145 -17.65 13.69 3.96
CA PRO A 145 -19.04 13.81 4.41
C PRO A 145 -19.54 12.57 5.15
#